data_AF-A0A6I3UZC2-F1
#
_entry.id   AF-A0A6I3UZC2-F1
#
_cell.length_a   1.000
_cell.length_b   1.000
_cell.length_c   1.000
_cell.angle_alpha   90.00
_cell.angle_beta   90.00
_cell.angle_gamma   90.00
#
_symmetry.space_group_name_H-M   'P 1'
#
loop_
_entity.id
_entity.type
_entity.pdbx_description
1 polymer ?
#
loop_
_entity_poly.entity_id
_entity_poly.type
_entity_poly.pdbx_seq_one_letter_code
_entity_poly.pdbx_strand_id
1 'polypeptide(L)'
;MLSIDTQFVDTISKILSDYVSHSEITRMGEVLGYPQNDQNSGLNKHHRVHNIMSDILNKTQDKSNIKLVIEYICNPLRYIDTVSDFENLRLKLNVVLSLKGLTISDDGHVVITTASQTLVEAKKR
;
A
#
# COMPACT_ATOMS: atom_id res chain seq x y z
N MET A 1 6.79 13.12 -13.09
CA MET A 1 5.44 12.49 -13.09
C MET A 1 5.56 11.14 -12.40
N LEU A 2 4.71 10.85 -11.42
CA LEU A 2 4.75 9.57 -10.68
C LEU A 2 4.39 8.43 -11.64
N SER A 3 5.35 7.54 -11.92
CA SER A 3 5.14 6.40 -12.82
C SER A 3 4.62 5.21 -12.03
N ILE A 4 3.30 5.13 -11.85
CA ILE A 4 2.62 3.94 -11.33
C ILE A 4 2.22 3.05 -12.50
N ASP A 5 2.65 1.79 -12.44
CA ASP A 5 2.39 0.71 -13.40
C ASP A 5 1.79 -0.51 -12.66
N THR A 6 1.30 -1.49 -13.42
CA THR A 6 0.63 -2.68 -12.86
C THR A 6 1.55 -3.49 -11.95
N GLN A 7 2.84 -3.60 -12.28
CA GLN A 7 3.80 -4.36 -11.48
C GLN A 7 4.02 -3.71 -10.11
N PHE A 8 4.07 -2.38 -10.08
CA PHE A 8 4.16 -1.62 -8.83
C PHE A 8 2.92 -1.85 -7.96
N VAL A 9 1.72 -1.75 -8.52
CA VAL A 9 0.47 -1.95 -7.78
C VAL A 9 0.38 -3.37 -7.23
N ASP A 10 0.71 -4.39 -8.03
CA ASP A 10 0.74 -5.79 -7.61
C ASP A 10 1.73 -6.03 -6.46
N THR A 11 2.96 -5.52 -6.59
CA THR A 11 4.00 -5.70 -5.58
C THR A 11 3.61 -5.06 -4.24
N ILE A 12 3.11 -3.82 -4.26
CA ILE A 12 2.64 -3.13 -3.05
C ILE A 12 1.44 -3.86 -2.46
N SER A 13 0.46 -4.26 -3.28
CA SER A 13 -0.73 -5.00 -2.83
C SER A 13 -0.36 -6.29 -2.13
N LYS A 14 0.62 -7.03 -2.66
CA LYS A 14 1.14 -8.25 -2.05
C LYS A 14 1.74 -7.98 -0.67
N ILE A 15 2.64 -6.99 -0.57
CA ILE A 15 3.26 -6.61 0.72
C ILE A 15 2.18 -6.23 1.74
N LEU A 16 1.27 -5.32 1.36
CA LEU A 16 0.20 -4.84 2.24
C LEU A 16 -0.73 -5.97 2.70
N SER A 17 -1.00 -6.95 1.82
CA SER A 17 -1.91 -8.05 2.12
C SER A 17 -1.44 -8.96 3.26
N ASP A 18 -0.14 -8.99 3.56
CA ASP A 18 0.41 -9.75 4.69
C ASP A 18 0.05 -9.12 6.05
N TYR A 19 -0.23 -7.82 6.08
CA TYR A 19 -0.45 -7.01 7.29
C TYR A 19 -1.92 -6.67 7.56
N VAL A 20 -2.83 -7.28 6.80
CA VAL A 20 -4.27 -7.09 6.96
C VAL A 20 -4.97 -8.45 6.93
N SER A 21 -6.13 -8.54 7.59
CA SER A 21 -7.06 -9.66 7.53
C SER A 21 -8.13 -9.44 6.47
N HIS A 22 -8.91 -10.49 6.15
CA HIS A 22 -10.01 -10.35 5.19
C HIS A 22 -11.07 -9.34 5.65
N SER A 23 -11.39 -9.29 6.94
CA SER A 23 -12.35 -8.33 7.49
C SER A 23 -11.82 -6.90 7.45
N GLU A 24 -10.53 -6.69 7.74
CA GLU A 24 -9.90 -5.36 7.63
C GLU A 24 -9.89 -4.85 6.19
N ILE A 25 -9.67 -5.72 5.19
CA ILE A 25 -9.76 -5.31 3.78
C ILE A 25 -11.18 -4.87 3.42
N THR A 26 -12.21 -5.60 3.88
CA THR A 26 -13.61 -5.18 3.68
C THR A 26 -13.84 -3.80 4.28
N ARG A 27 -13.43 -3.61 5.54
CA ARG A 27 -13.59 -2.34 6.25
C ARG A 27 -12.85 -1.19 5.57
N MET A 28 -11.63 -1.44 5.10
CA MET A 28 -10.84 -0.47 4.34
C MET A 28 -11.58 -0.03 3.07
N GLY A 29 -12.12 -0.98 2.31
CA GLY A 29 -12.92 -0.68 1.12
C GLY A 29 -14.12 0.21 1.44
N GLU A 30 -14.86 -0.09 2.50
CA GLU A 30 -15.98 0.76 2.96
C GLU A 30 -15.53 2.17 3.32
N VAL A 31 -14.48 2.31 4.14
CA VAL A 31 -13.97 3.61 4.63
C VAL A 31 -13.46 4.47 3.47
N LEU A 32 -12.80 3.85 2.49
CA LEU A 32 -12.27 4.57 1.33
C LEU A 32 -13.34 4.84 0.26
N GLY A 33 -14.56 4.29 0.37
CA GLY A 33 -15.63 4.46 -0.61
C GLY A 33 -15.55 3.50 -1.82
N TYR A 34 -14.84 2.39 -1.67
CA TYR A 34 -14.62 1.33 -2.65
C TYR A 34 -14.96 -0.06 -2.04
N PRO A 35 -16.23 -0.28 -1.62
CA PRO A 35 -16.63 -1.51 -0.97
C PRO A 35 -16.45 -2.71 -1.91
N GLN A 36 -15.88 -3.79 -1.39
CA GLN A 36 -15.73 -5.04 -2.12
C GLN A 36 -16.98 -5.89 -1.87
N ASN A 37 -17.76 -6.14 -2.92
CA ASN A 37 -18.96 -6.98 -2.88
C ASN A 37 -18.65 -8.47 -2.56
N ASP A 38 -19.65 -9.22 -2.10
CA ASP A 38 -19.54 -10.63 -1.65
C ASP A 38 -19.01 -11.59 -2.74
N GLN A 39 -19.02 -11.18 -4.01
CA GLN A 39 -18.37 -11.93 -5.10
C GLN A 39 -16.85 -12.06 -4.89
N ASN A 40 -16.25 -11.19 -4.07
CA ASN A 40 -14.84 -11.24 -3.70
C ASN A 40 -14.54 -12.16 -2.50
N SER A 41 -15.53 -12.83 -1.93
CA SER A 41 -15.37 -13.70 -0.74
C SER A 41 -14.43 -14.89 -0.98
N GLY A 42 -14.28 -15.33 -2.24
CA GLY A 42 -13.32 -16.36 -2.65
C GLY A 42 -11.93 -15.85 -3.03
N LEU A 43 -11.71 -14.53 -3.09
CA LEU A 43 -10.42 -13.96 -3.46
C LEU A 43 -9.46 -13.93 -2.27
N ASN A 44 -8.20 -14.28 -2.53
CA ASN A 44 -7.14 -14.13 -1.52
C ASN A 44 -6.93 -12.64 -1.16
N LYS A 45 -6.29 -12.39 -0.02
CA LYS A 45 -6.04 -11.02 0.47
C LYS A 45 -5.33 -10.13 -0.55
N HIS A 46 -4.34 -10.69 -1.24
CA HIS A 46 -3.57 -9.97 -2.26
C HIS A 46 -4.49 -9.40 -3.35
N HIS A 47 -5.31 -10.24 -3.98
CA HIS A 47 -6.21 -9.81 -5.04
C HIS A 47 -7.23 -8.78 -4.55
N ARG A 48 -7.72 -8.91 -3.31
CA ARG A 48 -8.67 -7.94 -2.75
C ARG A 48 -8.04 -6.57 -2.52
N VAL A 49 -6.81 -6.50 -2.00
CA VAL A 49 -6.08 -5.23 -1.87
C VAL A 49 -5.79 -4.64 -3.26
N HIS A 50 -5.35 -5.47 -4.20
CA HIS A 50 -5.09 -5.06 -5.58
C HIS A 50 -6.34 -4.45 -6.23
N ASN A 51 -7.50 -5.10 -6.10
CA ASN A 51 -8.75 -4.61 -6.65
C ASN A 51 -9.12 -3.23 -6.09
N ILE A 52 -9.02 -3.04 -4.77
CA ILE A 52 -9.29 -1.73 -4.15
C ILE A 52 -8.34 -0.66 -4.71
N MET A 53 -7.04 -0.94 -4.81
CA MET A 53 -6.07 0.00 -5.38
C MET A 53 -6.40 0.33 -6.84
N SER A 54 -6.69 -0.68 -7.65
CA SER A 54 -7.06 -0.51 -9.06
C SER A 54 -8.35 0.28 -9.23
N ASP A 55 -9.38 0.01 -8.43
CA ASP A 55 -10.65 0.74 -8.46
C ASP A 55 -10.45 2.23 -8.12
N ILE A 56 -9.61 2.52 -7.11
CA ILE A 56 -9.23 3.90 -6.75
C ILE A 56 -8.55 4.60 -7.92
N LEU A 57 -7.50 4.00 -8.48
CA LEU A 57 -6.73 4.58 -9.58
C LEU A 57 -7.60 4.77 -10.83
N ASN A 58 -8.42 3.78 -11.18
CA ASN A 58 -9.28 3.83 -12.36
C ASN A 58 -10.40 4.86 -12.20
N LYS A 59 -10.99 4.99 -11.02
CA LYS A 59 -12.08 5.96 -10.79
C LYS A 59 -11.58 7.40 -10.70
N THR A 60 -10.42 7.61 -10.09
CA THR A 60 -9.89 8.96 -9.85
C THR A 60 -9.00 9.47 -10.97
N GLN A 61 -8.42 8.58 -11.79
CA GLN A 61 -7.42 8.90 -12.80
C GLN A 61 -6.19 9.63 -12.24
N ASP A 62 -5.98 9.58 -10.92
CA ASP A 62 -4.84 10.19 -10.23
C ASP A 62 -4.00 9.12 -9.53
N LYS A 63 -2.78 8.96 -10.02
CA LYS A 63 -1.78 8.02 -9.52
C LYS A 63 -1.35 8.30 -8.07
N SER A 64 -1.52 9.53 -7.59
CA SER A 64 -1.20 9.91 -6.22
C SER A 64 -2.12 9.24 -5.20
N ASN A 65 -3.33 8.83 -5.61
CA ASN A 65 -4.32 8.19 -4.74
C ASN A 65 -3.96 6.77 -4.31
N ILE A 66 -2.87 6.21 -4.83
CA ILE A 66 -2.29 4.97 -4.28
C ILE A 66 -1.97 5.09 -2.78
N LYS A 67 -1.66 6.32 -2.32
CA LYS A 67 -1.39 6.61 -0.91
C LYS A 67 -2.57 6.32 0.00
N LEU A 68 -3.82 6.40 -0.49
CA LEU A 68 -5.00 6.19 0.35
C LEU A 68 -5.02 4.80 0.98
N VAL A 69 -4.69 3.77 0.19
CA VAL A 69 -4.61 2.38 0.67
C VAL A 69 -3.36 2.18 1.54
N ILE A 70 -2.23 2.74 1.10
CA ILE A 70 -0.95 2.58 1.80
C ILE A 70 -1.02 3.21 3.20
N GLU A 71 -1.46 4.47 3.30
CA GLU A 71 -1.55 5.22 4.57
C GLU A 71 -2.64 4.67 5.50
N TYR A 72 -3.75 4.14 4.95
CA TYR A 72 -4.73 3.42 5.77
C TYR A 72 -4.11 2.20 6.47
N ILE A 73 -3.22 1.48 5.75
CA ILE A 73 -2.53 0.32 6.31
C ILE A 73 -1.37 0.72 7.21
N CYS A 74 -0.61 1.74 6.83
CA CYS A 74 0.52 2.25 7.60
C CYS A 74 0.11 3.18 8.76
N ASN A 75 -1.16 3.22 9.17
CA ASN A 75 -1.56 4.02 10.33
C ASN A 75 -0.89 3.47 11.61
N PRO A 76 -0.02 4.24 12.30
CA PRO A 76 0.72 3.76 13.47
C PRO A 76 -0.17 3.26 14.61
N LEU A 77 -1.40 3.77 14.73
CA LEU A 77 -2.36 3.32 15.74
C LEU A 77 -2.73 1.84 15.61
N ARG A 78 -2.56 1.25 14.42
CA ARG A 78 -2.77 -0.19 14.18
C ARG A 78 -1.68 -1.07 14.78
N TYR A 79 -0.56 -0.47 15.17
CA TYR A 79 0.66 -1.16 15.58
C TYR A 79 1.13 -0.74 16.97
N ILE A 80 0.25 -0.17 17.79
CA ILE A 80 0.62 0.35 19.12
C ILE A 80 1.23 -0.74 20.02
N ASP A 81 0.76 -1.99 19.86
CA ASP A 81 1.27 -3.17 20.58
C ASP A 81 2.27 -3.98 19.74
N THR A 82 2.48 -3.63 18.47
CA THR A 82 3.27 -4.40 17.49
C THR A 82 4.18 -3.50 16.65
N VAL A 83 4.91 -2.59 17.30
CA VAL A 83 5.80 -1.61 16.64
C VAL A 83 6.79 -2.26 15.67
N SER A 84 7.30 -3.45 15.99
CA SER A 84 8.20 -4.19 15.08
C SER A 84 7.54 -4.54 13.75
N ASP A 85 6.24 -4.82 13.72
CA ASP A 85 5.50 -5.13 12.50
C ASP A 85 5.35 -3.89 11.62
N PHE A 86 5.12 -2.73 12.24
CA PHE A 86 5.11 -1.44 11.54
C PHE A 86 6.45 -1.15 10.87
N GLU A 87 7.55 -1.26 11.61
CA GLU A 87 8.89 -1.03 11.06
C GLU A 87 9.21 -2.01 9.94
N ASN A 88 8.86 -3.29 10.09
CA ASN A 88 9.03 -4.29 9.04
C ASN A 88 8.19 -3.97 7.79
N LEU A 89 6.94 -3.52 7.97
CA LEU A 89 6.08 -3.09 6.87
C LEU A 89 6.71 -1.89 6.13
N ARG A 90 7.11 -0.86 6.88
CA ARG A 90 7.75 0.35 6.34
C ARG A 90 9.01 0.02 5.55
N LEU A 91 9.90 -0.81 6.08
CA LEU A 91 11.12 -1.25 5.41
C LEU A 91 10.80 -1.91 4.06
N LYS A 92 9.86 -2.88 4.05
CA LYS A 92 9.46 -3.57 2.81
C LYS A 92 8.87 -2.61 1.78
N LEU A 93 7.98 -1.72 2.21
CA LEU A 93 7.35 -0.73 1.32
C LEU A 93 8.36 0.28 0.79
N ASN A 94 9.26 0.78 1.63
CA ASN A 94 10.25 1.80 1.26
C ASN A 94 11.21 1.33 0.17
N VAL A 95 11.56 0.04 0.13
CA VAL A 95 12.30 -0.53 -1.00
C VAL A 95 11.56 -0.28 -2.32
N VAL A 96 10.28 -0.62 -2.39
CA VAL A 96 9.48 -0.51 -3.62
C VAL A 96 9.13 0.96 -3.94
N LEU A 97 8.71 1.71 -2.92
CA LEU A 97 8.31 3.12 -3.04
C LEU A 97 9.48 4.02 -3.47
N SER A 98 10.69 3.75 -2.98
CA SER A 98 11.84 4.57 -3.31
C SER A 98 12.21 4.52 -4.79
N LEU A 99 11.93 3.42 -5.49
CA LEU A 99 12.08 3.33 -6.96
C LEU A 99 11.14 4.28 -7.71
N LYS A 100 10.08 4.76 -7.06
CA LYS A 100 9.13 5.74 -7.57
C LYS A 100 9.29 7.13 -6.93
N GLY A 101 10.34 7.34 -6.12
CA GLY A 101 10.58 8.60 -5.42
C GLY A 101 9.62 8.86 -4.26
N LEU A 102 9.11 7.81 -3.63
CA LEU A 102 8.21 7.86 -2.48
C LEU A 102 8.80 7.11 -1.28
N THR A 103 8.33 7.42 -0.07
CA THR A 103 8.66 6.69 1.16
C THR A 103 7.56 6.86 2.21
N ILE A 104 7.53 6.00 3.21
CA ILE A 104 6.66 6.08 4.38
C ILE A 104 7.41 6.73 5.53
N SER A 105 6.92 7.88 6.01
CA SER A 105 7.42 8.55 7.20
C SER A 105 7.08 7.79 8.48
N ASP A 106 7.66 8.22 9.61
CA ASP A 106 7.49 7.55 10.91
C ASP A 106 6.04 7.62 11.43
N ASP A 107 5.26 8.59 10.94
CA ASP A 107 3.84 8.75 11.22
C ASP A 107 2.91 8.02 10.22
N GLY A 108 3.47 7.26 9.28
CA GLY A 108 2.71 6.42 8.36
C GLY A 108 2.25 7.08 7.06
N HIS A 109 2.64 8.34 6.81
CA HIS A 109 2.28 9.06 5.59
C HIS A 109 3.20 8.76 4.41
N VAL A 110 2.66 8.81 3.19
CA VAL A 110 3.46 8.72 1.97
C VAL A 110 4.01 10.10 1.63
N VAL A 111 5.34 10.21 1.66
CA VAL A 111 6.05 11.47 1.36
C VAL A 111 7.00 11.30 0.17
N ILE A 112 7.37 12.42 -0.45
CA ILE A 112 8.31 12.44 -1.58
C ILE A 112 9.74 12.28 -1.06
N THR A 113 10.55 11.50 -1.77
CA THR A 113 11.99 11.34 -1.53
C THR A 113 12.75 11.32 -2.86
N THR A 114 14.07 11.46 -2.82
CA THR A 114 14.95 11.13 -3.96
C THR A 114 14.66 9.71 -4.45
N ALA A 115 14.53 9.52 -5.77
CA ALA A 115 14.25 8.20 -6.34
C ALA A 115 15.52 7.34 -6.43
N SER A 116 15.42 6.09 -5.96
CA SER A 116 16.44 5.06 -6.15
C SER A 116 16.45 4.62 -7.62
N GLN A 117 17.62 4.52 -8.25
CA GLN A 117 17.76 4.10 -9.65
C GLN A 117 17.97 2.59 -9.78
N THR A 118 18.42 1.94 -8.71
CA THR A 118 18.70 0.50 -8.70
C THR A 118 18.07 -0.19 -7.50
N LEU A 119 17.88 -1.51 -7.61
CA LEU A 119 17.42 -2.33 -6.48
C LEU A 119 18.42 -2.30 -5.31
N VAL A 120 19.72 -2.17 -5.59
CA VAL A 120 20.76 -2.07 -4.54
C VAL A 120 20.63 -0.78 -3.75
N GLU A 121 20.35 0.34 -4.42
CA GLU A 121 20.04 1.61 -3.76
C GLU A 121 18.74 1.54 -2.97
N ALA A 122 17.70 0.94 -3.56
CA ALA A 122 16.40 0.78 -2.90
C ALA A 122 16.47 -0.06 -1.62
N LYS A 123 17.30 -1.11 -1.59
CA LYS A 123 17.53 -1.95 -0.41
C LYS A 123 18.28 -1.27 0.73
N LYS A 124 18.83 -0.07 0.53
CA LYS A 124 19.50 0.73 1.57
C LYS A 124 18.55 1.73 2.25
N ARG A 125 17.27 1.72 1.88
CA ARG A 125 16.23 2.56 2.50
C ARG A 125 15.69 1.95 3.79
#